data_AF-A0AAJ7XH55-F1
#
_entry.id   AF-A0AAJ7XH55-F1
#
_cell.length_a   1.000
_cell.length_b   1.000
_cell.length_c   1.000
_cell.angle_alpha   90.00
_cell.angle_beta   90.00
_cell.angle_gamma   90.00
#
_symmetry.space_group_name_H-M   'P 1'
#
loop_
_entity.id
_entity.type
_entity.pdbx_description
1 polymer ?
#
loop_
_entity_poly.entity_id
_entity_poly.type
_entity_poly.pdbx_seq_one_letter_code
_entity_poly.pdbx_strand_id
1 'polypeptide(L)'
;MQQLQLLLLVALAVGMEAKPLNTDSAAAAHPRPPSPTSPVPVSAEQGVTGLKSLHKRYVNDYDAPIDFSCPAHQSIYIIHSIHNNDAEDRIWDFRCKETFDLSRPVSSFATSYVNTFDEKLDFTCPFNSIVSGIGSYHNNDAEDRRWKFTCTMQANVCLGACQWTDYLNDFDSPIFWVAPDSRYLVGAHSYHSNDAEDRRWKFQFCTKAAC
;
A
#
# COMPACT_ATOMS: atom_id res chain seq x y z
N MET A 1 -1.57 53.70 14.07
CA MET A 1 -0.25 54.27 13.73
C MET A 1 0.47 53.27 12.86
N GLN A 2 0.83 53.70 11.65
CA GLN A 2 1.60 52.96 10.65
C GLN A 2 3.03 52.68 11.17
N GLN A 3 3.63 51.55 10.82
CA GLN A 3 4.69 51.50 9.80
C GLN A 3 5.24 50.10 9.59
N LEU A 4 5.19 49.72 8.32
CA LEU A 4 5.95 48.70 7.62
C LEU A 4 7.39 49.22 7.44
N GLN A 5 8.43 48.43 7.71
CA GLN A 5 9.74 48.64 7.09
C GLN A 5 10.35 47.31 6.63
N LEU A 6 10.46 47.27 5.31
CA LEU A 6 11.21 46.37 4.44
C LEU A 6 12.66 46.91 4.38
N LEU A 7 13.68 46.05 4.49
CA LEU A 7 15.02 46.39 4.00
C LEU A 7 15.61 45.22 3.19
N LEU A 8 16.25 45.62 2.09
CA LEU A 8 16.65 44.84 0.91
C LEU A 8 18.17 44.61 0.90
N LEU A 9 18.56 43.47 0.32
CA LEU A 9 19.86 43.00 -0.20
C LEU A 9 21.07 43.95 -0.26
N VAL A 10 22.27 43.39 0.00
CA VAL A 10 23.46 43.53 -0.88
C VAL A 10 24.31 42.24 -0.86
N ALA A 11 24.68 41.76 -2.04
CA ALA A 11 25.59 40.66 -2.30
C ALA A 11 27.07 41.11 -2.28
N LEU A 12 27.99 40.20 -1.92
CA LEU A 12 29.40 40.29 -2.31
C LEU A 12 29.87 38.93 -2.82
N ALA A 13 30.22 38.92 -4.10
CA ALA A 13 30.94 37.87 -4.79
C ALA A 13 32.43 38.22 -4.86
N VAL A 14 33.30 37.24 -4.59
CA VAL A 14 34.70 37.14 -5.07
C VAL A 14 34.88 35.62 -5.29
N GLY A 15 35.13 35.08 -6.48
CA GLY A 15 36.22 35.41 -7.41
C GLY A 15 37.33 34.36 -7.26
N MET A 16 37.13 33.16 -7.82
CA MET A 16 37.97 32.53 -8.88
C MET A 16 39.32 31.94 -8.43
N GLU A 17 39.48 30.63 -8.61
CA GLU A 17 40.74 30.05 -9.08
C GLU A 17 40.46 28.82 -9.97
N ALA A 18 40.92 28.92 -11.22
CA ALA A 18 40.81 27.92 -12.27
C ALA A 18 41.96 26.90 -12.16
N LYS A 19 41.70 25.64 -12.52
CA LYS A 19 42.72 24.59 -12.68
C LYS A 19 42.81 24.19 -14.16
N PRO A 20 44.01 23.90 -14.69
CA PRO A 20 44.32 24.08 -16.10
C PRO A 20 43.90 22.91 -16.98
N LEU A 21 43.72 23.27 -18.26
CA LEU A 21 43.50 22.43 -19.41
C LEU A 21 44.79 21.66 -19.73
N ASN A 22 44.72 20.33 -19.82
CA ASN A 22 45.82 19.53 -20.36
C ASN A 22 45.42 19.02 -21.74
N THR A 23 46.15 19.49 -22.75
CA THR A 23 46.11 19.01 -24.12
C THR A 23 47.10 17.86 -24.26
N ASP A 24 46.68 16.74 -24.84
CA ASP A 24 47.57 15.94 -25.69
C ASP A 24 46.76 15.21 -26.75
N SER A 25 47.22 15.38 -27.99
CA SER A 25 46.61 14.93 -29.23
C SER A 25 47.36 13.71 -29.73
N ALA A 26 46.64 12.64 -30.08
CA ALA A 26 47.14 11.60 -30.97
C ALA A 26 46.00 11.10 -31.85
N ALA A 27 46.03 11.53 -33.12
CA ALA A 27 45.13 11.13 -34.18
C ALA A 27 45.43 9.68 -34.62
N ALA A 28 44.41 8.83 -34.59
CA ALA A 28 44.42 7.54 -35.27
C ALA A 28 43.28 7.50 -36.31
N ALA A 29 43.66 7.15 -37.53
CA ALA A 29 42.84 7.21 -38.74
C ALA A 29 41.57 6.35 -38.65
N HIS A 30 40.44 6.93 -39.03
CA HIS A 30 39.17 6.23 -39.21
C HIS A 30 39.15 5.49 -40.56
N PRO A 31 38.72 4.22 -40.62
CA PRO A 31 38.40 3.57 -41.89
C PRO A 31 37.06 4.09 -42.46
N ARG A 32 37.02 4.20 -43.79
CA ARG A 32 35.92 4.70 -44.62
C ARG A 32 34.63 3.88 -44.46
N PRO A 33 33.43 4.48 -44.57
CA PRO A 33 32.16 3.75 -44.48
C PRO A 33 31.91 2.90 -45.74
N PRO A 34 31.34 1.69 -45.64
CA PRO A 34 30.75 1.03 -46.79
C PRO A 34 29.40 1.66 -47.18
N SER A 35 29.22 1.86 -48.49
CA SER A 35 28.01 2.34 -49.16
C SER A 35 26.82 1.36 -49.05
N PRO A 36 25.57 1.80 -49.30
CA PRO A 36 24.37 1.04 -48.92
C PRO A 36 24.05 -0.03 -49.96
N THR A 37 23.93 -1.28 -49.51
CA THR A 37 23.31 -2.35 -50.30
C THR A 37 21.94 -2.70 -49.73
N SER A 38 20.97 -2.67 -50.64
CA SER A 38 19.53 -3.00 -50.63
C SER A 38 19.00 -4.09 -49.67
N PRO A 39 17.66 -4.14 -49.44
CA PRO A 39 17.06 -4.67 -48.22
C PRO A 39 16.95 -6.19 -48.20
N VAL A 40 17.20 -6.76 -47.02
CA VAL A 40 17.01 -8.19 -46.72
C VAL A 40 15.71 -8.32 -45.91
N PRO A 41 14.86 -9.34 -46.17
CA PRO A 41 13.44 -9.32 -45.82
C PRO A 41 13.17 -9.58 -44.34
N VAL A 42 12.05 -9.01 -43.90
CA VAL A 42 11.41 -9.15 -42.59
C VAL A 42 11.20 -10.62 -42.22
N SER A 43 11.72 -11.03 -41.07
CA SER A 43 11.11 -12.12 -40.30
C SER A 43 11.45 -12.05 -38.81
N ALA A 44 10.38 -12.02 -38.01
CA ALA A 44 10.28 -12.21 -36.57
C ALA A 44 11.13 -11.29 -35.67
N GLU A 45 10.50 -10.20 -35.20
CA GLU A 45 10.93 -9.54 -33.97
C GLU A 45 11.02 -10.57 -32.83
N GLN A 46 12.20 -10.64 -32.25
CA GLN A 46 12.43 -11.18 -30.93
C GLN A 46 11.66 -10.30 -29.93
N GLY A 47 10.44 -10.72 -29.59
CA GLY A 47 9.60 -10.07 -28.61
C GLY A 47 10.33 -9.95 -27.28
N VAL A 48 10.43 -8.70 -26.81
CA VAL A 48 11.05 -8.27 -25.56
C VAL A 48 10.60 -9.17 -24.40
N THR A 49 11.51 -10.01 -23.91
CA THR A 49 11.40 -10.73 -22.64
C THR A 49 11.54 -9.73 -21.49
N GLY A 50 10.48 -8.97 -21.23
CA GLY A 50 10.59 -7.82 -20.31
C GLY A 50 9.32 -7.26 -19.70
N LEU A 51 8.14 -7.86 -19.89
CA LEU A 51 7.01 -7.61 -19.00
C LEU A 51 6.97 -8.72 -17.94
N LYS A 52 7.83 -8.55 -16.94
CA LYS A 52 7.57 -9.14 -15.62
C LYS A 52 6.15 -8.74 -15.24
N SER A 53 5.27 -9.73 -15.16
CA SER A 53 3.91 -9.69 -14.60
C SER A 53 3.57 -8.34 -13.96
N LEU A 54 2.67 -7.58 -14.60
CA LEU A 54 2.06 -6.40 -14.01
C LEU A 54 1.49 -6.83 -12.66
N HIS A 55 2.17 -6.49 -11.56
CA HIS A 55 1.73 -6.86 -10.22
C HIS A 55 0.28 -6.39 -10.08
N LYS A 56 -0.68 -7.31 -10.02
CA LYS A 56 -2.10 -6.99 -9.90
C LYS A 56 -2.24 -6.15 -8.63
N ARG A 57 -2.66 -4.89 -8.80
CA ARG A 57 -2.72 -3.92 -7.71
C ARG A 57 -3.72 -4.35 -6.64
N TYR A 58 -4.85 -4.88 -7.07
CA TYR A 58 -5.91 -5.40 -6.22
C TYR A 58 -5.75 -6.90 -5.99
N VAL A 59 -6.04 -7.34 -4.78
CA VAL A 59 -5.87 -8.72 -4.34
C VAL A 59 -7.03 -9.62 -4.75
N ASN A 60 -8.15 -9.03 -5.16
CA ASN A 60 -9.35 -9.71 -5.66
C ASN A 60 -9.96 -8.95 -6.85
N ASP A 61 -10.77 -9.64 -7.64
CA ASP A 61 -11.77 -9.02 -8.52
C ASP A 61 -13.09 -8.84 -7.75
N TYR A 62 -14.07 -8.12 -8.30
CA TYR A 62 -15.43 -8.08 -7.74
C TYR A 62 -16.02 -9.51 -7.69
N ASP A 63 -16.88 -9.76 -6.70
CA ASP A 63 -17.42 -11.05 -6.26
C ASP A 63 -16.40 -12.10 -5.80
N ALA A 64 -15.12 -11.90 -6.12
CA ALA A 64 -14.08 -12.85 -5.79
C ALA A 64 -13.73 -12.79 -4.29
N PRO A 65 -13.32 -13.93 -3.71
CA PRO A 65 -12.85 -13.97 -2.34
C PRO A 65 -11.52 -13.22 -2.18
N ILE A 66 -11.27 -12.79 -0.94
CA ILE A 66 -10.01 -12.23 -0.47
C ILE A 66 -9.35 -13.28 0.41
N ASP A 67 -8.08 -13.55 0.17
CA ASP A 67 -7.21 -14.30 1.07
C ASP A 67 -5.81 -13.66 1.07
N PHE A 68 -5.70 -12.53 1.78
CA PHE A 68 -4.47 -11.76 1.83
C PHE A 68 -3.77 -11.92 3.18
N SER A 69 -2.47 -12.19 3.14
CA SER A 69 -1.61 -12.17 4.32
C SER A 69 -0.25 -11.55 3.98
N CYS A 70 0.23 -10.68 4.86
CA CYS A 70 1.57 -10.13 4.78
C CYS A 70 2.63 -11.22 5.00
N PRO A 71 3.84 -11.03 4.46
CA PRO A 71 4.99 -11.84 4.82
C PRO A 71 5.22 -11.88 6.34
N ALA A 72 5.97 -12.88 6.80
CA ALA A 72 6.39 -12.96 8.20
C ALA A 72 7.03 -11.64 8.65
N HIS A 73 6.76 -11.27 9.90
CA HIS A 73 7.23 -10.03 10.55
C HIS A 73 6.67 -8.71 10.01
N GLN A 74 5.79 -8.76 9.02
CA GLN A 74 5.11 -7.59 8.48
C GLN A 74 3.64 -7.52 8.92
N SER A 75 3.07 -6.32 8.84
CA SER A 75 1.63 -6.09 9.07
C SER A 75 1.07 -5.16 8.02
N ILE A 76 -0.27 -5.13 7.90
CA ILE A 76 -0.95 -4.22 6.99
C ILE A 76 -0.77 -2.78 7.47
N TYR A 77 -0.48 -1.87 6.53
CA TYR A 77 -0.39 -0.43 6.80
C TYR A 77 -1.05 0.46 5.77
N ILE A 78 -1.33 -0.03 4.56
CA ILE A 78 -2.17 0.67 3.59
C ILE A 78 -3.37 -0.20 3.29
N ILE A 79 -4.54 0.41 3.32
CA ILE A 79 -5.80 -0.16 2.84
C ILE A 79 -6.36 0.78 1.79
N HIS A 80 -6.57 0.27 0.59
CA HIS A 80 -7.28 0.95 -0.48
C HIS A 80 -8.38 0.04 -1.01
N SER A 81 -9.55 0.61 -1.28
CA SER A 81 -10.67 -0.16 -1.83
C SER A 81 -11.55 0.71 -2.71
N ILE A 82 -12.12 0.11 -3.75
CA ILE A 82 -13.05 0.75 -4.69
C ILE A 82 -14.29 -0.12 -4.78
N HIS A 83 -15.46 0.50 -4.71
CA HIS A 83 -16.77 -0.13 -4.92
C HIS A 83 -17.21 0.01 -6.38
N ASN A 84 -18.04 -0.91 -6.84
CA ASN A 84 -18.71 -0.85 -8.14
C ASN A 84 -20.18 -1.25 -7.98
N ASN A 85 -21.08 -0.36 -8.38
CA ASN A 85 -22.53 -0.57 -8.28
C ASN A 85 -23.09 -1.65 -9.22
N ASP A 86 -22.38 -2.06 -10.28
CA ASP A 86 -22.89 -3.16 -11.12
C ASP A 86 -22.70 -4.53 -10.45
N ALA A 87 -21.63 -4.67 -9.67
CA ALA A 87 -21.33 -5.87 -8.89
C ALA A 87 -21.79 -5.77 -7.43
N GLU A 88 -22.19 -4.57 -6.99
CA GLU A 88 -22.44 -4.21 -5.59
C GLU A 88 -21.37 -4.72 -4.62
N ASP A 89 -20.11 -4.59 -5.05
CA ASP A 89 -18.99 -5.17 -4.35
C ASP A 89 -17.74 -4.30 -4.46
N ARG A 90 -16.74 -4.64 -3.64
CA ARG A 90 -15.46 -3.95 -3.51
C ARG A 90 -14.27 -4.79 -3.91
N ILE A 91 -13.35 -4.18 -4.66
CA ILE A 91 -11.97 -4.66 -4.81
C ILE A 91 -11.06 -4.03 -3.75
N TRP A 92 -10.03 -4.77 -3.32
CA TRP A 92 -9.15 -4.39 -2.21
C TRP A 92 -7.67 -4.42 -2.60
N ASP A 93 -6.90 -3.47 -2.10
CA ASP A 93 -5.43 -3.37 -2.23
C ASP A 93 -4.86 -3.15 -0.83
N PHE A 94 -4.04 -4.10 -0.38
CA PHE A 94 -3.39 -4.08 0.92
C PHE A 94 -1.88 -4.00 0.73
N ARG A 95 -1.21 -3.15 1.53
CA ARG A 95 0.26 -3.09 1.58
C ARG A 95 0.78 -3.40 2.96
N CYS A 96 1.93 -4.04 2.97
CA CYS A 96 2.60 -4.51 4.17
C CYS A 96 3.81 -3.63 4.52
N LYS A 97 4.07 -3.46 5.81
CA LYS A 97 5.31 -2.85 6.33
C LYS A 97 5.94 -3.73 7.39
N GLU A 98 7.25 -3.63 7.50
CA GLU A 98 8.01 -4.24 8.60
C GLU A 98 7.47 -3.76 9.95
N THR A 99 7.14 -4.71 10.81
CA THR A 99 6.42 -4.45 12.07
C THR A 99 7.07 -5.12 13.26
N PHE A 100 7.67 -6.28 13.08
CA PHE A 100 8.26 -7.08 14.16
C PHE A 100 9.78 -7.21 13.98
N ASP A 101 10.48 -7.54 15.06
CA ASP A 101 11.92 -7.80 15.04
C ASP A 101 12.21 -9.08 14.25
N LEU A 102 12.94 -8.96 13.14
CA LEU A 102 13.28 -10.06 12.24
C LEU A 102 14.11 -11.18 12.91
N SER A 103 14.82 -10.88 14.01
CA SER A 103 15.66 -11.84 14.72
C SER A 103 14.89 -12.75 15.67
N ARG A 104 13.60 -12.49 15.90
CA ARG A 104 12.77 -13.19 16.88
C ARG A 104 11.54 -13.81 16.22
N PRO A 105 11.06 -14.97 16.70
CA PRO A 105 9.89 -15.61 16.11
C PRO A 105 8.63 -14.75 16.28
N VAL A 106 7.72 -14.84 15.31
CA VAL A 106 6.35 -14.34 15.39
C VAL A 106 5.37 -15.50 15.44
N SER A 107 4.21 -15.29 16.03
CA SER A 107 3.11 -16.25 16.05
C SER A 107 1.88 -15.60 15.44
N SER A 108 1.21 -16.30 14.53
CA SER A 108 0.02 -15.82 13.84
C SER A 108 -1.14 -16.79 14.03
N PHE A 109 -2.35 -16.26 14.13
CA PHE A 109 -3.58 -17.05 14.11
C PHE A 109 -4.61 -16.35 13.23
N ALA A 110 -5.35 -17.15 12.46
CA ALA A 110 -6.51 -16.69 11.70
C ALA A 110 -7.78 -16.87 12.53
N THR A 111 -8.67 -15.90 12.48
CA THR A 111 -10.01 -16.03 13.07
C THR A 111 -10.93 -16.84 12.16
N SER A 112 -12.04 -17.33 12.71
CA SER A 112 -13.22 -17.61 11.89
C SER A 112 -13.77 -16.30 11.29
N TYR A 113 -14.79 -16.39 10.44
CA TYR A 113 -15.55 -15.19 10.07
C TYR A 113 -16.15 -14.53 11.31
N VAL A 114 -15.89 -13.24 11.48
CA VAL A 114 -16.21 -12.46 12.69
C VAL A 114 -17.49 -11.64 12.55
N ASN A 115 -18.14 -11.66 11.39
CA ASN A 115 -19.49 -11.14 11.16
C ASN A 115 -20.33 -12.14 10.34
N THR A 116 -21.63 -11.90 10.33
CA THR A 116 -22.59 -12.43 9.35
C THR A 116 -22.89 -11.36 8.29
N PHE A 117 -23.53 -11.76 7.19
CA PHE A 117 -24.02 -10.81 6.19
C PHE A 117 -25.02 -9.83 6.80
N ASP A 118 -25.08 -8.61 6.26
CA ASP A 118 -25.90 -7.45 6.63
C ASP A 118 -25.66 -6.92 8.06
N GLU A 119 -24.91 -7.67 8.86
CA GLU A 119 -24.61 -7.34 10.23
C GLU A 119 -23.31 -6.56 10.37
N LYS A 120 -23.20 -5.93 11.53
CA LYS A 120 -22.02 -5.17 11.90
C LYS A 120 -20.81 -6.09 12.05
N LEU A 121 -19.68 -5.59 11.57
CA LEU A 121 -18.36 -6.05 11.92
C LEU A 121 -17.82 -5.15 13.04
N ASP A 122 -17.44 -5.73 14.16
CA ASP A 122 -16.70 -5.04 15.23
C ASP A 122 -15.62 -5.98 15.76
N PHE A 123 -14.39 -5.77 15.30
CA PHE A 123 -13.29 -6.69 15.57
C PHE A 123 -12.03 -5.94 16.01
N THR A 124 -11.38 -6.48 17.04
CA THR A 124 -10.03 -6.10 17.48
C THR A 124 -9.24 -7.36 17.75
N CYS A 125 -8.01 -7.43 17.22
CA CYS A 125 -7.08 -8.51 17.45
C CYS A 125 -6.80 -8.70 18.96
N PRO A 126 -7.00 -9.91 19.53
CA PRO A 126 -6.72 -10.16 20.93
C PRO A 126 -5.20 -10.28 21.21
N PHE A 127 -4.81 -10.49 22.47
CA PHE A 127 -3.43 -10.86 22.86
C PHE A 127 -2.33 -9.89 22.41
N ASN A 128 -2.62 -8.59 22.37
CA ASN A 128 -1.69 -7.56 21.87
C ASN A 128 -1.15 -7.83 20.46
N SER A 129 -1.96 -8.48 19.62
CA SER A 129 -1.58 -8.80 18.24
C SER A 129 -2.02 -7.73 17.25
N ILE A 130 -1.37 -7.71 16.09
CA ILE A 130 -1.53 -6.72 15.02
C ILE A 130 -2.09 -7.43 13.78
N VAL A 131 -2.99 -6.78 13.05
CA VAL A 131 -3.58 -7.33 11.82
C VAL A 131 -2.50 -7.46 10.74
N SER A 132 -2.24 -8.69 10.33
CA SER A 132 -1.28 -9.04 9.26
C SER A 132 -1.95 -9.67 8.04
N GLY A 133 -3.22 -10.08 8.14
CA GLY A 133 -3.99 -10.59 7.01
C GLY A 133 -5.47 -10.31 7.15
N ILE A 134 -6.15 -10.27 6.02
CA ILE A 134 -7.59 -10.06 5.89
C ILE A 134 -8.09 -11.08 4.87
N GLY A 135 -9.14 -11.80 5.25
CA GLY A 135 -9.85 -12.71 4.36
C GLY A 135 -11.34 -12.37 4.32
N SER A 136 -11.95 -12.59 3.17
CA SER A 136 -13.36 -12.27 2.95
C SER A 136 -13.95 -13.10 1.82
N TYR A 137 -15.26 -13.30 1.84
CA TYR A 137 -15.99 -13.74 0.65
C TYR A 137 -17.27 -12.94 0.48
N HIS A 138 -17.70 -12.80 -0.76
CA HIS A 138 -18.92 -12.11 -1.16
C HIS A 138 -20.08 -13.10 -1.34
N ASN A 139 -21.31 -12.63 -1.16
CA ASN A 139 -22.52 -13.36 -1.52
C ASN A 139 -23.48 -12.41 -2.23
N ASN A 140 -23.80 -12.72 -3.48
CA ASN A 140 -24.64 -11.87 -4.33
C ASN A 140 -26.12 -11.86 -3.91
N ASP A 141 -26.60 -12.80 -3.09
CA ASP A 141 -27.98 -12.72 -2.60
C ASP A 141 -28.13 -11.64 -1.52
N ALA A 142 -27.07 -11.42 -0.74
CA ALA A 142 -26.99 -10.39 0.29
C ALA A 142 -26.28 -9.11 -0.20
N GLU A 143 -25.62 -9.16 -1.36
CA GLU A 143 -24.69 -8.14 -1.87
C GLU A 143 -23.77 -7.59 -0.76
N ASP A 144 -23.15 -8.54 -0.06
CA ASP A 144 -22.38 -8.26 1.14
C ASP A 144 -21.25 -9.28 1.37
N ARG A 145 -20.33 -8.91 2.28
CA ARG A 145 -19.14 -9.67 2.62
C ARG A 145 -19.07 -10.11 4.07
N ARG A 146 -18.61 -11.35 4.27
CA ARG A 146 -18.16 -11.85 5.58
C ARG A 146 -16.65 -11.78 5.69
N TRP A 147 -16.18 -11.32 6.83
CA TRP A 147 -14.79 -10.94 7.11
C TRP A 147 -14.15 -11.85 8.15
N LYS A 148 -12.88 -12.18 7.95
CA LYS A 148 -11.99 -12.83 8.91
C LYS A 148 -10.64 -12.14 8.89
N PHE A 149 -9.88 -12.26 9.98
CA PHE A 149 -8.61 -11.58 10.15
C PHE A 149 -7.52 -12.56 10.54
N THR A 150 -6.29 -12.27 10.12
CA THR A 150 -5.08 -12.90 10.66
C THR A 150 -4.38 -11.89 11.55
N CYS A 151 -4.15 -12.28 12.80
CA CYS A 151 -3.46 -11.47 13.78
C CYS A 151 -2.10 -12.08 14.11
N THR A 152 -1.06 -11.25 14.15
CA THR A 152 0.32 -11.65 14.45
C THR A 152 0.81 -10.97 15.72
N MET A 153 1.48 -11.73 16.57
CA MET A 153 2.14 -11.27 17.79
C MET A 153 3.60 -11.67 17.83
N GLN A 154 4.38 -10.93 18.62
CA GLN A 154 5.77 -11.24 18.93
C GLN A 154 5.96 -11.08 20.44
N ALA A 155 6.72 -11.97 21.06
CA ALA A 155 7.04 -11.87 22.49
C ALA A 155 7.65 -10.50 22.81
N ASN A 156 7.27 -9.93 23.96
CA ASN A 156 7.74 -8.62 24.44
C ASN A 156 7.28 -7.42 23.59
N VAL A 157 6.28 -7.62 22.73
CA VAL A 157 5.58 -6.54 22.00
C VAL A 157 4.16 -6.44 22.51
N CYS A 158 3.81 -5.27 23.04
CA CYS A 158 2.46 -4.94 23.48
C CYS A 158 1.87 -3.79 22.68
N LEU A 159 0.53 -3.65 22.75
CA LEU A 159 -0.15 -2.48 22.23
C LEU A 159 -0.15 -1.36 23.29
N GLY A 160 0.09 -0.13 22.84
CA GLY A 160 0.04 1.07 23.67
C GLY A 160 -1.26 1.85 23.44
N ALA A 161 -1.13 3.15 23.17
CA ALA A 161 -2.27 4.03 22.96
C ALA A 161 -3.00 3.72 21.65
N CYS A 162 -4.26 3.31 21.77
CA CYS A 162 -5.15 2.98 20.67
C CYS A 162 -6.14 4.11 20.37
N GLN A 163 -6.50 4.27 19.11
CA GLN A 163 -7.57 5.17 18.69
C GLN A 163 -8.29 4.58 17.46
N TRP A 164 -9.51 5.02 17.26
CA TRP A 164 -10.30 4.73 16.07
C TRP A 164 -10.20 5.90 15.10
N THR A 165 -10.20 5.62 13.80
CA THR A 165 -10.55 6.64 12.79
C THR A 165 -12.01 7.04 12.94
N ASP A 166 -12.43 8.13 12.29
CA ASP A 166 -13.83 8.27 11.85
C ASP A 166 -14.13 7.31 10.69
N TYR A 167 -15.34 7.35 10.14
CA TYR A 167 -15.63 6.58 8.92
C TYR A 167 -14.81 7.14 7.75
N LEU A 168 -14.10 6.24 7.06
CA LEU A 168 -13.10 6.59 6.05
C LEU A 168 -13.69 6.81 4.65
N ASN A 169 -14.88 6.29 4.41
CA ASN A 169 -15.64 6.39 3.17
C ASN A 169 -17.09 6.70 3.50
N ASP A 170 -17.83 7.33 2.58
CA ASP A 170 -19.27 7.17 2.44
C ASP A 170 -19.61 5.89 1.66
N PHE A 171 -20.88 5.50 1.58
CA PHE A 171 -21.28 4.39 0.70
C PHE A 171 -20.89 4.69 -0.76
N ASP A 172 -20.55 3.64 -1.50
CA ASP A 172 -20.06 3.62 -2.89
C ASP A 172 -18.72 4.35 -3.10
N SER A 173 -18.27 5.08 -2.09
CA SER A 173 -17.06 5.87 -2.17
C SER A 173 -15.82 5.01 -1.95
N PRO A 174 -14.68 5.37 -2.56
CA PRO A 174 -13.42 4.70 -2.30
C PRO A 174 -12.98 4.82 -0.84
N ILE A 175 -12.22 3.83 -0.39
CA ILE A 175 -11.49 3.86 0.88
C ILE A 175 -10.02 4.10 0.57
N PHE A 176 -9.37 5.02 1.27
CA PHE A 176 -7.92 5.12 1.32
C PHE A 176 -7.45 5.45 2.72
N TRP A 177 -6.68 4.55 3.31
CA TRP A 177 -6.11 4.75 4.64
C TRP A 177 -4.67 4.26 4.70
N VAL A 178 -3.85 5.07 5.37
CA VAL A 178 -2.45 4.75 5.69
C VAL A 178 -2.31 4.82 7.21
N ALA A 179 -1.80 3.76 7.81
CA ALA A 179 -1.49 3.73 9.23
C ALA A 179 -0.46 4.83 9.54
N PRO A 180 -0.74 5.72 10.51
CA PRO A 180 0.22 6.76 10.86
C PRO A 180 1.55 6.19 11.35
N ASP A 181 2.57 7.05 11.40
CA ASP A 181 3.90 6.67 11.83
C ASP A 181 3.90 6.03 13.23
N SER A 182 4.66 4.94 13.35
CA SER A 182 4.75 4.12 14.57
C SER A 182 3.42 3.60 15.11
N ARG A 183 2.39 3.53 14.26
CA ARG A 183 1.08 2.96 14.59
C ARG A 183 0.70 1.82 13.65
N TYR A 184 -0.11 0.90 14.15
CA TYR A 184 -0.36 -0.39 13.52
C TYR A 184 -1.85 -0.73 13.62
N LEU A 185 -2.39 -1.29 12.53
CA LEU A 185 -3.78 -1.73 12.44
C LEU A 185 -4.01 -2.89 13.41
N VAL A 186 -4.99 -2.75 14.30
CA VAL A 186 -5.35 -3.80 15.27
C VAL A 186 -6.80 -4.23 15.16
N GLY A 187 -7.65 -3.46 14.48
CA GLY A 187 -9.08 -3.74 14.43
C GLY A 187 -9.78 -2.99 13.32
N ALA A 188 -11.01 -3.40 13.05
CA ALA A 188 -11.89 -2.80 12.07
C ALA A 188 -13.33 -2.81 12.59
N HIS A 189 -14.05 -1.75 12.27
CA HIS A 189 -15.49 -1.66 12.49
C HIS A 189 -16.16 -1.29 11.17
N SER A 190 -17.23 -1.99 10.82
CA SER A 190 -17.98 -1.74 9.60
C SER A 190 -19.45 -2.10 9.76
N TYR A 191 -20.32 -1.43 9.02
CA TYR A 191 -21.72 -1.81 8.88
C TYR A 191 -22.13 -1.72 7.40
N HIS A 192 -23.07 -2.58 7.02
CA HIS A 192 -23.64 -2.66 5.68
C HIS A 192 -24.97 -1.89 5.61
N SER A 193 -25.36 -1.50 4.40
CA SER A 193 -26.65 -0.87 4.10
C SER A 193 -27.24 -1.48 2.85
N ASN A 194 -28.37 -2.16 2.96
CA ASN A 194 -29.06 -2.76 1.82
C ASN A 194 -29.51 -1.74 0.77
N ASP A 195 -29.77 -0.48 1.16
CA ASP A 195 -30.13 0.56 0.17
C ASP A 195 -28.96 0.90 -0.78
N ALA A 196 -27.72 0.71 -0.34
CA ALA A 196 -26.51 0.99 -1.11
C ALA A 196 -25.72 -0.26 -1.48
N GLU A 197 -26.11 -1.42 -0.94
CA GLU A 197 -25.38 -2.69 -1.01
C GLU A 197 -23.87 -2.54 -0.82
N ASP A 198 -23.53 -1.82 0.24
CA ASP A 198 -22.15 -1.42 0.51
C ASP A 198 -21.88 -1.23 2.01
N ARG A 199 -20.60 -1.22 2.37
CA ARG A 199 -20.09 -1.08 3.73
C ARG A 199 -19.34 0.22 3.98
N ARG A 200 -19.64 0.82 5.14
CA ARG A 200 -18.86 1.93 5.75
C ARG A 200 -17.74 1.37 6.62
N TRP A 201 -16.56 2.01 6.63
CA TRP A 201 -15.38 1.48 7.33
C TRP A 201 -14.74 2.43 8.33
N LYS A 202 -14.38 1.90 9.51
CA LYS A 202 -13.47 2.50 10.49
C LYS A 202 -12.36 1.51 10.81
N PHE A 203 -11.17 2.03 11.09
CA PHE A 203 -10.05 1.20 11.53
C PHE A 203 -9.56 1.63 12.91
N GLN A 204 -9.20 0.64 13.73
CA GLN A 204 -8.54 0.87 15.00
C GLN A 204 -7.04 0.66 14.83
N PHE A 205 -6.25 1.57 15.38
CA PHE A 205 -4.81 1.48 15.32
C PHE A 205 -4.16 1.93 16.63
N CYS A 206 -3.05 1.29 16.99
CA CYS A 206 -2.35 1.52 18.24
C CYS A 206 -0.86 1.77 18.01
N THR A 207 -0.21 2.43 18.95
CA THR A 207 1.26 2.37 19.06
C THR A 207 1.70 0.99 19.56
N LYS A 208 2.97 0.62 19.34
CA LYS A 208 3.60 -0.49 20.07
C LYS A 208 4.28 0.02 21.35
N ALA A 209 4.33 -0.83 22.36
CA ALA A 209 5.12 -0.66 23.57
C ALA A 209 5.91 -1.94 23.84
N ALA A 210 7.02 -1.82 24.57
CA ALA A 210 7.70 -2.98 25.12
C ALA A 210 6.91 -3.52 26.33
N CYS A 211 6.83 -4.83 26.38
CA CYS A 211 6.54 -5.63 27.58
C CYS A 211 7.74 -6.56 27.81
#